data_AF-A0A081GPD6-F1
#
_entry.id   AF-A0A081GPD6-F1
#
_cell.length_a   1.000
_cell.length_b   1.000
_cell.length_c   1.000
_cell.angle_alpha   90.00
_cell.angle_beta   90.00
_cell.angle_gamma   90.00
#
_symmetry.space_group_name_H-M   'P 1'
#
loop_
_entity.id
_entity.type
_entity.pdbx_description
1 polymer ?
#
loop_
_entity_poly.entity_id
_entity_poly.type
_entity_poly.pdbx_seq_one_letter_code
_entity_poly.pdbx_strand_id
1 'polypeptide(L)'
;MPCTALELPAVHHLIGAVTAAGLRVRHQRLLRFSRPHQGGLAALRHLRRLGADASPRPPLAPGELRRLLAHWPRQEALTWEVLLLLGRRETETSIP
;
A
#
# COMPACT_ATOMS: atom_id res chain seq x y z
N MET A 1 5.89 6.68 -20.64
CA MET A 1 4.72 6.01 -20.03
C MET A 1 4.05 7.05 -19.14
N PRO A 2 2.75 7.32 -19.27
CA PRO A 2 2.09 8.21 -18.31
C PRO A 2 2.26 7.61 -16.91
N CYS A 3 2.84 8.36 -15.98
CA CYS A 3 2.95 7.94 -14.60
C CYS A 3 1.55 7.94 -14.02
N THR A 4 1.08 6.76 -13.63
CA THR A 4 -0.26 6.60 -13.08
C THR A 4 -0.24 6.33 -11.58
N ALA A 5 0.88 6.66 -10.94
CA ALA A 5 0.97 6.65 -9.51
C ALA A 5 -0.06 7.64 -8.97
N LEU A 6 -1.02 7.13 -8.21
CA LEU A 6 -1.86 7.98 -7.39
C LEU A 6 -1.00 8.47 -6.23
N GLU A 7 -1.19 9.73 -5.84
CA GLU A 7 -0.61 10.19 -4.57
C GLU A 7 -1.14 9.32 -3.45
N LEU A 8 -0.23 8.82 -2.60
CA LEU A 8 -0.63 8.12 -1.41
C LEU A 8 -1.37 9.12 -0.50
N PRO A 9 -2.56 8.78 0.02
CA PRO A 9 -3.28 9.68 0.91
C PRO A 9 -2.43 9.95 2.14
N ALA A 10 -2.40 11.21 2.59
CA ALA A 10 -1.65 11.57 3.79
C ALA A 10 -2.17 10.79 5.00
N VAL A 11 -1.25 10.34 5.86
CA VAL A 11 -1.55 9.50 7.03
C VAL A 11 -2.68 10.07 7.89
N HIS A 12 -2.71 11.39 8.10
CA HIS A 12 -3.74 12.06 8.89
C HIS A 12 -5.14 11.95 8.28
N HIS A 13 -5.28 11.93 6.95
CA HIS A 13 -6.57 11.72 6.29
C HIS A 13 -7.08 10.29 6.51
N LEU A 14 -6.20 9.29 6.45
CA LEU A 14 -6.56 7.91 6.73
C LEU A 14 -7.04 7.72 8.17
N ILE A 15 -6.35 8.34 9.13
CA ILE A 15 -6.72 8.29 10.56
C ILE A 15 -8.06 8.99 10.78
N GLY A 16 -8.24 10.18 10.22
CA GLY A 16 -9.50 10.92 10.29
C GLY A 16 -10.67 10.11 9.75
N ALA A 17 -10.49 9.44 8.60
CA ALA A 17 -11.52 8.60 8.01
C ALA A 17 -11.91 7.41 8.90
N VAL A 18 -10.95 6.71 9.51
CA VAL A 18 -11.29 5.59 10.41
C VAL A 18 -11.91 6.05 11.73
N THR A 19 -11.49 7.21 12.26
CA THR A 19 -12.11 7.80 13.45
C THR A 19 -13.54 8.24 13.17
N ALA A 20 -13.80 8.86 12.02
CA ALA A 20 -15.16 9.18 11.57
C ALA A 20 -16.03 7.92 11.37
N ALA A 21 -15.42 6.79 11.01
CA ALA A 21 -16.10 5.49 10.92
C ALA A 21 -16.32 4.80 12.30
N GLY A 22 -16.09 5.50 13.42
CA GLY A 22 -16.35 5.00 14.77
C GLY A 22 -15.22 4.16 15.37
N LEU A 23 -14.03 4.16 14.74
CA LEU A 23 -12.84 3.54 15.33
C LEU A 23 -12.12 4.52 16.26
N ARG A 24 -12.19 4.25 17.57
CA ARG A 24 -11.37 4.95 18.55
C ARG A 24 -9.95 4.36 18.56
N VAL A 25 -9.05 5.02 17.83
CA VAL A 25 -7.65 4.64 17.72
C VAL A 25 -6.96 4.78 19.09
N ARG A 26 -6.27 3.73 19.51
CA ARG A 26 -5.47 3.64 20.75
C ARG A 26 -3.98 3.60 20.47
N HIS A 27 -3.61 2.98 19.36
CA HIS A 27 -2.22 2.90 18.91
C HIS A 27 -2.16 3.18 17.42
N GLN A 28 -1.15 3.95 17.04
CA GLN A 28 -0.84 4.29 15.65
C GLN A 28 0.67 4.14 15.47
N ARG A 29 1.07 3.45 14.40
CA ARG A 29 2.47 3.37 14.02
C ARG A 29 2.62 3.30 12.52
N LEU A 30 3.45 4.18 11.96
CA LEU A 30 3.92 4.04 10.59
C LEU A 30 5.16 3.15 10.60
N LEU A 31 5.07 2.01 9.93
CA LEU A 31 6.17 1.07 9.76
C LEU A 31 6.74 1.25 8.37
N ARG A 32 8.06 1.40 8.27
CA ARG A 32 8.76 1.48 6.99
C ARG A 32 9.58 0.22 6.79
N PHE A 33 9.36 -0.45 5.67
CA PHE A 33 10.09 -1.64 5.26
C PHE A 33 10.87 -1.32 3.99
N SER A 34 12.07 -1.87 3.89
CA SER A 34 12.89 -1.77 2.68
C SER A 34 13.50 -3.13 2.43
N ARG A 35 13.40 -3.61 1.19
CA ARG A 35 13.94 -4.92 0.81
C ARG A 35 14.68 -4.85 -0.52
N PRO A 36 15.94 -5.32 -0.56
CA PRO A 36 16.64 -5.45 -1.83
C PRO A 36 15.96 -6.51 -2.70
N HIS A 37 15.97 -6.30 -4.00
CA HIS A 37 15.43 -7.26 -4.97
C HIS A 37 16.42 -7.48 -6.12
N GLN A 38 16.40 -8.68 -6.69
CA GLN A 38 17.19 -9.02 -7.86
C GLN A 38 16.41 -8.70 -9.15
N GLY A 39 16.10 -7.42 -9.34
CA GLY A 39 15.38 -6.89 -10.50
C GLY A 39 13.85 -6.85 -10.37
N GLY A 40 13.21 -6.19 -11.36
CA GLY A 40 11.80 -5.81 -11.26
C GLY A 40 10.82 -6.97 -11.21
N LEU A 41 11.07 -8.07 -11.91
CA LEU A 41 10.15 -9.20 -11.90
C LEU A 41 10.13 -9.89 -10.53
N ALA A 42 11.28 -9.98 -9.85
CA ALA A 42 11.37 -10.49 -8.49
C ALA A 42 10.64 -9.57 -7.50
N ALA A 43 10.76 -8.25 -7.68
CA ALA A 43 10.06 -7.24 -6.89
C ALA A 43 8.53 -7.36 -7.03
N LEU A 44 8.02 -7.40 -8.26
CA LEU A 44 6.58 -7.52 -8.54
C LEU A 44 5.99 -8.84 -8.01
N ARG A 45 6.72 -9.95 -8.15
CA ARG A 45 6.32 -11.24 -7.55
C ARG A 45 6.28 -11.18 -6.03
N HIS A 46 7.18 -10.43 -5.41
CA HIS A 46 7.18 -10.25 -3.96
C HIS A 46 5.96 -9.45 -3.50
N LEU A 47 5.68 -8.32 -4.15
CA LEU A 47 4.49 -7.50 -3.89
C LEU A 47 3.20 -8.32 -3.99
N ARG A 48 3.06 -9.12 -5.04
CA ARG A 48 1.91 -10.03 -5.19
C ARG A 48 1.77 -11.01 -4.03
N ARG A 49 2.87 -11.59 -3.53
CA ARG A 49 2.84 -12.48 -2.35
C ARG A 49 2.47 -11.76 -1.06
N LEU A 50 2.68 -10.46 -0.96
CA LEU A 50 2.28 -9.65 0.19
C LEU A 50 0.79 -9.24 0.13
N GLY A 51 0.06 -9.63 -0.91
CA GLY A 51 -1.33 -9.19 -1.14
C GLY A 51 -1.43 -7.76 -1.67
N ALA A 52 -0.31 -7.19 -2.16
CA ALA A 52 -0.30 -5.90 -2.84
C ALA A 52 -0.64 -6.05 -4.34
N ASP A 53 -1.63 -6.88 -4.65
CA ASP A 53 -2.15 -7.16 -5.99
C ASP A 53 -3.52 -6.53 -6.24
N ALA A 54 -4.13 -5.93 -5.22
CA ALA A 54 -5.32 -5.12 -5.33
C ALA A 54 -4.99 -3.80 -6.07
N SER A 55 -5.19 -3.79 -7.38
CA SER A 55 -5.20 -2.57 -8.20
C SER A 55 -6.56 -2.42 -8.87
N PRO A 56 -7.15 -1.22 -8.90
CA PRO A 56 -8.36 -0.96 -9.69
C PRO A 56 -8.06 -0.94 -11.20
N ARG A 57 -6.79 -1.10 -11.62
CA ARG A 57 -6.37 -1.07 -13.02
C ARG A 57 -6.26 -2.49 -13.60
N PRO A 58 -6.49 -2.65 -14.91
CA PRO A 58 -6.27 -3.93 -15.56
C PRO A 58 -4.79 -4.38 -15.44
N PRO A 59 -4.52 -5.69 -15.45
CA PRO A 59 -3.16 -6.22 -15.47
C PRO A 59 -2.37 -5.71 -16.68
N LEU A 60 -1.05 -5.57 -16.51
CA LEU A 60 -0.16 -5.17 -17.60
C LEU A 60 -0.16 -6.20 -18.73
N ALA A 61 -0.26 -5.74 -19.98
CA ALA A 61 -0.05 -6.60 -21.13
C ALA A 61 1.44 -7.04 -21.23
N PRO A 62 1.77 -8.17 -21.88
CA PRO A 62 3.14 -8.66 -21.96
C PRO A 62 4.15 -7.65 -22.55
N GLY A 63 3.72 -6.80 -23.49
CA GLY A 63 4.56 -5.73 -24.05
C GLY A 63 4.87 -4.62 -23.05
N GLU A 64 3.90 -4.25 -22.23
CA GLU A 64 4.03 -3.21 -21.20
C GLU A 64 4.90 -3.70 -20.04
N LEU A 65 4.72 -4.96 -19.63
CA LEU A 65 5.58 -5.59 -18.62
C LEU A 65 7.04 -5.62 -19.08
N ARG A 66 7.31 -5.99 -20.34
CA ARG A 66 8.68 -5.97 -20.87
C ARG A 66 9.29 -4.57 -20.85
N ARG A 67 8.53 -3.54 -21.24
CA ARG A 67 8.98 -2.14 -21.19
C ARG A 67 9.26 -1.68 -19.76
N LEU A 68 8.39 -2.03 -18.81
CA LEU A 68 8.58 -1.76 -17.38
C LEU A 68 9.87 -2.39 -16.86
N LEU A 69 10.09 -3.67 -17.15
CA LEU A 69 11.28 -4.40 -16.71
C LEU A 69 12.57 -3.86 -17.34
N ALA A 70 12.51 -3.40 -18.60
CA ALA A 70 13.66 -2.80 -19.27
C ALA A 70 14.13 -1.48 -18.64
N HIS A 71 13.21 -0.73 -18.03
CA HIS A 71 13.49 0.54 -17.35
C HIS A 71 13.48 0.42 -15.82
N TRP A 72 13.49 -0.80 -15.28
CA TRP A 72 13.44 -1.00 -13.84
C TRP A 72 14.76 -0.57 -13.18
N PRO A 73 14.72 0.14 -12.05
CA PRO A 73 15.93 0.56 -11.35
C PRO A 73 16.74 -0.66 -10.88
N ARG A 74 18.02 -0.70 -11.26
CA ARG A 74 18.87 -1.90 -11.07
C ARG A 74 19.34 -2.12 -9.63
N GLN A 75 19.38 -1.08 -8.79
CA GLN A 75 20.05 -1.14 -7.48
C GLN A 75 19.23 -0.55 -6.33
N GLU A 76 17.92 -0.41 -6.51
CA GLU A 76 17.07 0.14 -5.45
C GLU A 76 16.36 -0.95 -4.67
N ALA A 77 16.31 -0.77 -3.36
CA ALA A 77 15.46 -1.57 -2.51
C ALA A 77 14.01 -1.09 -2.66
N LEU A 78 13.10 -2.04 -2.86
CA LEU A 78 11.68 -1.72 -2.81
C LEU A 78 11.35 -1.32 -1.39
N THR A 79 10.85 -0.10 -1.24
CA THR A 79 10.49 0.48 0.05
C THR A 79 9.00 0.71 0.09
N TRP A 80 8.35 0.33 1.19
CA TRP A 80 6.94 0.55 1.40
C TRP A 80 6.65 0.90 2.85
N GLU A 81 5.52 1.55 3.07
CA GLU A 81 5.07 1.95 4.39
C GLU A 81 3.75 1.26 4.74
N VAL A 82 3.57 0.91 6.01
CA VAL A 82 2.36 0.31 6.55
C VAL A 82 1.91 1.14 7.75
N LEU A 83 0.70 1.69 7.65
CA LEU A 83 0.06 2.36 8.78
C LEU A 83 -0.68 1.32 9.62
N LEU A 84 -0.11 0.96 10.77
CA LEU A 84 -0.75 0.10 11.76
C LEU A 84 -1.63 0.94 12.69
N LEU A 85 -2.93 0.65 12.70
CA LEU A 85 -3.89 1.25 13.62
C LEU A 85 -4.50 0.16 14.50
N LEU A 86 -4.40 0.34 15.81
CA LEU A 86 -5.11 -0.49 16.79
C LEU A 86 -6.13 0.41 17.48
N GLY A 87 -7.40 0.00 17.50
CA GLY A 87 -8.46 0.76 18.13
C GLY A 87 -9.60 -0.14 18.56
N ARG A 88 -10.59 0.47 19.20
CA ARG A 88 -11.87 -0.18 19.47
C ARG A 88 -12.95 0.50 18.66
N ARG A 89 -13.82 -0.29 18.04
CA ARG A 89 -15.04 0.23 17.45
C ARG A 89 -15.99 0.57 18.59
N GLU A 90 -16.48 1.80 18.60
CA GLU A 90 -17.58 2.15 19.49
C GLU A 90 -18.84 1.55 18.86
N THR A 91 -19.28 0.41 19.40
CA THR A 91 -20.66 -0.03 19.19
C THR A 91 -21.55 1.02 19.82
N GLU A 92 -22.34 1.70 19.00
CA GLU A 92 -23.48 2.49 19.45
C GLU A 92 -24.25 1.65 20.46
N THR A 93 -24.14 2.06 21.73
CA THR A 93 -24.96 1.50 22.78
C THR A 93 -26.34 2.06 22.52
N SER A 94 -27.22 1.24 21.94
CA SER A 94 -28.66 1.52 21.94
C SER A 94 -29.07 1.66 23.39
N ILE A 95 -29.30 2.90 23.82
CA ILE A 95 -29.88 3.25 25.12
C ILE A 95 -31.39 2.95 25.01
N PRO A 96 -32.02 2.41 26.08
CA PRO A 96 -33.16 1.48 25.99
C PRO A 96 -34.51 2.10 25.65
#